data_AF-A0A2X2UAZ4-F1
#
_entry.id   AF-A0A2X2UAZ4-F1
#
_cell.length_a   1.000
_cell.length_b   1.000
_cell.length_c   1.000
_cell.angle_alpha   90.00
_cell.angle_beta   90.00
_cell.angle_gamma   90.00
#
_symmetry.space_group_name_H-M   'P 1'
#
loop_
_entity.id
_entity.type
_entity.pdbx_description
1 polymer ?
#
loop_
_entity_poly.entity_id
_entity_poly.type
_entity_poly.pdbx_seq_one_letter_code
_entity_poly.pdbx_strand_id
1 'polypeptide(L)'
;MRLMKRLLAVVLGAVLLCPMTAYAARSQEALELYKAVEAKNQNMTDMNAFYDFKMKMTGSLLENEGISPIDMRLEMNMKMNHMQDPSQLRYMAYCRMTIPDSEPITYSMYYLDGYTYMDMPGQKIKYPMAMGDMMNQAMASSKAFEVPEDLAGDFNLWDEGENKVIGYTINDARMNEYMQMVLGSTGLTGMLDGLDMKLRNIRGEYVVNPAGDCIKMRLKMDMDMTMQGRPSV
;
A
#
# COMPACT_ATOMS: atom_id res chain seq x y z
N MET A 1 21.86 3.41 -2.37
CA MET A 1 21.39 2.04 -2.07
C MET A 1 20.52 1.93 -0.81
N ARG A 2 20.90 2.46 0.36
CA ARG A 2 20.06 2.37 1.60
C ARG A 2 18.71 3.10 1.47
N LEU A 3 18.69 4.29 0.86
CA LEU A 3 17.47 5.09 0.63
C LEU A 3 16.49 4.37 -0.31
N MET A 4 16.97 3.83 -1.44
CA MET A 4 16.17 3.03 -2.37
C MET A 4 15.58 1.78 -1.71
N LYS A 5 16.35 1.08 -0.87
CA LYS A 5 15.83 -0.09 -0.11
C LYS A 5 14.72 0.30 0.88
N ARG A 6 14.80 1.48 1.50
CA ARG A 6 13.78 2.02 2.41
C ARG A 6 12.52 2.46 1.68
N LEU A 7 12.66 3.18 0.56
CA LEU A 7 11.54 3.55 -0.31
C LEU A 7 10.80 2.31 -0.83
N LEU A 8 11.55 1.29 -1.20
CA LEU A 8 10.99 0.03 -1.67
C LEU A 8 10.28 -0.75 -0.56
N ALA A 9 10.78 -0.68 0.69
CA ALA A 9 10.10 -1.21 1.86
C ALA A 9 8.79 -0.46 2.19
N VAL A 10 8.72 0.86 1.98
CA VAL A 10 7.49 1.65 2.12
C VAL A 10 6.46 1.25 1.06
N VAL A 11 6.89 1.07 -0.19
CA VAL A 11 6.04 0.56 -1.27
C VAL A 11 5.48 -0.82 -0.93
N LEU A 12 6.33 -1.73 -0.43
CA LEU A 12 5.93 -3.07 0.00
C LEU A 12 5.00 -3.05 1.22
N GLY A 13 5.27 -2.18 2.21
CA GLY A 13 4.41 -1.95 3.36
C GLY A 13 3.02 -1.48 2.94
N ALA A 14 2.92 -0.61 1.93
CA ALA A 14 1.64 -0.17 1.38
C ALA A 14 0.86 -1.27 0.65
N VAL A 15 1.52 -2.28 0.09
CA VAL A 15 0.87 -3.50 -0.45
C VAL A 15 0.35 -4.39 0.69
N LEU A 16 1.08 -4.46 1.81
CA LEU A 16 0.70 -5.25 2.99
C LEU A 16 -0.38 -4.58 3.86
N LEU A 17 -0.66 -3.29 3.66
CA LEU A 17 -1.71 -2.52 4.34
C LEU A 17 -3.13 -2.79 3.79
N CYS A 18 -3.30 -3.71 2.84
CA CYS A 18 -4.61 -4.22 2.45
C CYS A 18 -5.03 -5.44 3.29
N PRO A 19 -5.48 -5.22 4.54
CA PRO A 19 -6.61 -5.97 5.06
C PRO A 19 -7.70 -5.06 5.64
N MET A 20 -8.80 -5.01 4.90
CA MET A 20 -10.22 -4.95 5.26
C MET A 20 -10.62 -4.91 6.75
N THR A 21 -11.21 -3.79 7.21
CA THR A 21 -12.66 -3.55 7.45
C THR A 21 -12.87 -2.49 8.53
N ALA A 22 -13.72 -1.48 8.27
CA ALA A 22 -14.36 -0.66 9.32
C ALA A 22 -15.50 0.25 8.80
N TYR A 23 -16.27 0.83 9.73
CA TYR A 23 -17.57 1.51 9.58
C TYR A 23 -17.64 2.92 10.21
N ALA A 24 -18.16 3.89 9.46
CA ALA A 24 -19.22 4.83 9.85
C ALA A 24 -19.78 5.59 8.63
N ALA A 25 -21.08 5.90 8.65
CA ALA A 25 -21.96 6.02 7.47
C ALA A 25 -22.01 7.37 6.71
N ARG A 26 -22.20 7.33 5.37
CA ARG A 26 -23.35 7.96 4.65
C ARG A 26 -23.54 7.52 3.17
N SER A 27 -23.92 6.26 2.97
CA SER A 27 -24.87 5.77 1.97
C SER A 27 -25.11 4.32 2.38
N GLN A 28 -26.31 3.98 2.88
CA GLN A 28 -26.57 2.65 3.45
C GLN A 28 -26.31 1.54 2.41
N GLU A 29 -26.65 1.81 1.15
CA GLU A 29 -26.38 0.94 0.02
C GLU A 29 -24.88 0.78 -0.25
N ALA A 30 -24.10 1.89 -0.24
CA ALA A 30 -22.64 1.83 -0.39
C ALA A 30 -22.01 0.98 0.71
N LEU A 31 -22.51 1.14 1.94
CA LEU A 31 -22.03 0.43 3.10
C LEU A 31 -22.35 -1.07 3.03
N GLU A 32 -23.57 -1.43 2.65
CA GLU A 32 -24.01 -2.81 2.48
C GLU A 32 -23.20 -3.52 1.38
N LEU A 33 -23.03 -2.84 0.24
CA LEU A 33 -22.21 -3.36 -0.85
C LEU A 33 -20.74 -3.49 -0.42
N TYR A 34 -20.21 -2.54 0.36
CA TYR A 34 -18.88 -2.62 0.93
C TYR A 34 -18.74 -3.89 1.79
N LYS A 35 -19.67 -4.15 2.73
CA LYS A 35 -19.61 -5.37 3.57
C LYS A 35 -19.61 -6.65 2.72
N ALA A 36 -20.47 -6.69 1.70
CA ALA A 36 -20.61 -7.85 0.84
C ALA A 36 -19.32 -8.12 0.04
N VAL A 37 -18.71 -7.05 -0.49
CA VAL A 37 -17.43 -7.13 -1.19
C VAL A 37 -16.31 -7.59 -0.27
N GLU A 38 -16.20 -7.04 0.94
CA GLU A 38 -15.17 -7.42 1.91
C GLU A 38 -15.27 -8.91 2.29
N ALA A 39 -16.48 -9.39 2.58
CA ALA A 39 -16.71 -10.80 2.89
C ALA A 39 -16.28 -11.72 1.75
N LYS A 40 -16.51 -11.31 0.50
CA LYS A 40 -16.10 -12.06 -0.70
C LYS A 40 -14.58 -11.98 -0.93
N ASN A 41 -13.99 -10.83 -0.69
CA ASN A 41 -12.56 -10.57 -0.86
C ASN A 41 -11.67 -11.38 0.10
N GLN A 42 -12.20 -11.89 1.22
CA GLN A 42 -11.46 -12.78 2.12
C GLN A 42 -10.87 -14.01 1.43
N ASN A 43 -11.51 -14.46 0.34
CA ASN A 43 -11.07 -15.60 -0.46
C ASN A 43 -10.54 -15.19 -1.84
N MET A 44 -10.19 -13.92 -2.03
CA MET A 44 -9.64 -13.42 -3.29
C MET A 44 -8.30 -14.10 -3.61
N THR A 45 -8.15 -14.57 -4.84
CA THR A 45 -6.92 -15.21 -5.33
C THR A 45 -6.11 -14.29 -6.23
N ASP A 46 -6.76 -13.31 -6.84
CA ASP A 46 -6.21 -12.42 -7.84
C ASP A 46 -6.64 -10.98 -7.55
N MET A 47 -5.73 -10.03 -7.75
CA MET A 47 -5.94 -8.65 -7.38
C MET A 47 -5.47 -7.72 -8.49
N ASN A 48 -6.29 -6.73 -8.80
CA ASN A 48 -5.90 -5.58 -9.63
C ASN A 48 -6.03 -4.33 -8.77
N ALA A 49 -4.95 -3.57 -8.64
CA ALA A 49 -4.90 -2.43 -7.75
C ALA A 49 -4.23 -1.22 -8.39
N PHE A 50 -4.72 -0.03 -8.08
CA PHE A 50 -4.07 1.22 -8.40
C PHE A 50 -3.76 1.98 -7.12
N TYR A 51 -2.51 2.38 -6.96
CA TYR A 51 -2.04 3.16 -5.82
C TYR A 51 -1.55 4.52 -6.29
N ASP A 52 -1.88 5.57 -5.56
CA ASP A 52 -1.44 6.93 -5.80
C ASP A 52 -1.02 7.58 -4.49
N PHE A 53 0.29 7.66 -4.29
CA PHE A 53 0.88 8.09 -3.04
C PHE A 53 1.57 9.42 -3.21
N LYS A 54 1.19 10.40 -2.40
CA LYS A 54 1.98 11.62 -2.25
C LYS A 54 2.87 11.44 -1.05
N MET A 55 4.17 11.62 -1.25
CA MET A 55 5.19 11.29 -0.27
C MET A 55 5.97 12.56 0.01
N LYS A 56 6.07 12.93 1.28
CA LYS A 56 6.91 14.02 1.76
C LYS A 56 8.00 13.45 2.64
N MET A 57 9.25 13.61 2.24
CA MET A 57 10.41 13.12 2.97
C MET A 57 11.15 14.28 3.62
N THR A 58 11.33 14.21 4.94
CA THR A 58 12.04 15.19 5.77
C THR A 58 13.02 14.49 6.71
N GLY A 59 13.81 15.25 7.46
CA GLY A 59 14.55 14.76 8.62
C GLY A 59 16.06 15.01 8.56
N SER A 60 16.71 14.85 9.72
CA SER A 60 18.11 15.21 9.93
C SER A 60 19.08 14.47 9.01
N LEU A 61 18.72 13.28 8.53
CA LEU A 61 19.56 12.55 7.58
C LEU A 61 19.62 13.24 6.20
N LEU A 62 18.54 13.88 5.76
CA LEU A 62 18.54 14.68 4.52
C LEU A 62 19.28 16.00 4.75
N GLU A 63 19.00 16.65 5.88
CA GLU A 63 19.65 17.92 6.26
C GLU A 63 21.18 17.79 6.37
N ASN A 64 21.67 16.71 6.99
CA ASN A 64 23.12 16.44 7.13
C ASN A 64 23.82 16.23 5.78
N GLU A 65 23.09 15.77 4.76
CA GLU A 65 23.59 15.62 3.39
C GLU A 65 23.35 16.90 2.55
N GLY A 66 22.84 17.98 3.16
CA GLY A 66 22.50 19.24 2.49
C GLY A 66 21.28 19.13 1.56
N ILE A 67 20.48 18.07 1.70
CA ILE A 67 19.32 17.78 0.84
C ILE A 67 18.07 18.42 1.47
N SER A 68 17.38 19.25 0.69
CA SER A 68 16.09 19.82 1.10
C SER A 68 15.00 18.74 1.18
N PRO A 69 13.91 18.98 1.93
CA PRO A 69 12.75 18.09 1.92
C PRO A 69 12.33 17.71 0.49
N ILE A 70 11.99 16.44 0.30
CA ILE A 70 11.65 15.90 -1.02
C ILE A 70 10.15 15.61 -1.04
N ASP A 71 9.42 16.35 -1.87
CA ASP A 71 8.06 16.00 -2.24
C ASP A 71 8.10 15.07 -3.46
N MET A 72 7.30 14.00 -3.44
CA MET A 72 7.25 13.01 -4.50
C MET A 72 5.82 12.50 -4.66
N ARG A 73 5.49 12.02 -5.86
CA ARG A 73 4.27 11.26 -6.11
C ARG A 73 4.62 9.93 -6.75
N LEU A 74 4.10 8.84 -6.21
CA LEU A 74 4.27 7.50 -6.73
C LEU A 74 2.92 6.93 -7.14
N GLU A 75 2.76 6.70 -8.43
CA GLU A 75 1.59 6.04 -9.01
C GLU A 75 1.97 4.60 -9.38
N MET A 76 1.17 3.62 -8.98
CA MET A 76 1.43 2.20 -9.25
C MET A 76 0.17 1.50 -9.75
N ASN A 77 0.26 0.86 -10.92
CA ASN A 77 -0.75 -0.08 -11.40
C ASN A 77 -0.24 -1.49 -11.17
N MET A 78 -0.93 -2.27 -10.35
CA MET A 78 -0.50 -3.57 -9.87
C MET A 78 -1.48 -4.66 -10.28
N LYS A 79 -0.91 -5.83 -10.61
CA LYS A 79 -1.63 -7.09 -10.75
C LYS A 79 -0.93 -8.14 -9.89
N MET A 80 -1.71 -8.85 -9.09
CA MET A 80 -1.26 -10.01 -8.34
C MET A 80 -2.13 -11.20 -8.69
N ASN A 81 -1.52 -12.36 -8.86
CA ASN A 81 -2.20 -13.62 -9.14
C ASN A 81 -1.71 -14.70 -8.19
N HIS A 82 -2.58 -15.65 -7.90
CA HIS A 82 -2.30 -16.78 -7.01
C HIS A 82 -1.85 -16.35 -5.60
N MET A 83 -2.49 -15.33 -5.03
CA MET A 83 -2.14 -14.77 -3.71
C MET A 83 -2.21 -15.76 -2.56
N GLN A 84 -2.97 -16.85 -2.72
CA GLN A 84 -3.10 -17.92 -1.72
C GLN A 84 -2.11 -19.09 -1.94
N ASP A 85 -1.37 -19.09 -3.05
CA ASP A 85 -0.35 -20.08 -3.36
C ASP A 85 1.01 -19.39 -3.54
N PRO A 86 1.82 -19.29 -2.47
CA PRO A 86 3.13 -18.66 -2.52
C PRO A 86 4.06 -19.19 -3.63
N SER A 87 3.90 -20.45 -4.04
CA SER A 87 4.73 -21.07 -5.08
C SER A 87 4.33 -20.62 -6.50
N GLN A 88 3.09 -20.19 -6.66
CA GLN A 88 2.53 -19.70 -7.92
C GLN A 88 2.34 -18.18 -7.92
N LEU A 89 2.65 -17.50 -6.80
CA LEU A 89 2.48 -16.06 -6.65
C LEU A 89 3.16 -15.32 -7.79
N ARG A 90 2.37 -14.57 -8.56
CA ARG A 90 2.87 -13.65 -9.57
C ARG A 90 2.46 -12.24 -9.18
N TYR A 91 3.40 -11.32 -9.29
CA TYR A 91 3.17 -9.90 -9.06
C TYR A 91 3.78 -9.14 -10.23
N MET A 92 3.06 -8.13 -10.72
CA MET A 92 3.59 -7.15 -11.66
C MET A 92 3.05 -5.78 -11.29
N ALA A 93 3.92 -4.78 -11.26
CA ALA A 93 3.55 -3.39 -11.09
C ALA A 93 4.22 -2.51 -12.13
N TYR A 94 3.46 -1.59 -12.70
CA TYR A 94 3.98 -0.46 -13.44
C TYR A 94 3.94 0.76 -12.54
N CYS A 95 5.08 1.41 -12.38
CA CYS A 95 5.27 2.51 -11.46
C CYS A 95 5.67 3.78 -12.21
N ARG A 96 5.14 4.92 -11.78
CA ARG A 96 5.57 6.24 -12.19
C ARG A 96 5.87 7.06 -10.95
N MET A 97 7.12 7.49 -10.83
CA MET A 97 7.58 8.38 -9.79
C MET A 97 7.74 9.79 -10.37
N THR A 98 7.12 10.76 -9.73
CA THR A 98 7.20 12.18 -10.09
C THR A 98 7.82 12.93 -8.93
N ILE A 99 8.87 13.69 -9.22
CA ILE A 99 9.51 14.62 -8.29
C ILE A 99 9.33 16.01 -8.91
N PRO A 100 8.95 17.06 -8.16
CA PRO A 100 8.89 18.41 -8.68
C PRO A 100 10.17 18.80 -9.42
N ASP A 101 10.02 19.53 -10.52
CA ASP A 101 11.11 20.04 -11.36
C ASP A 101 12.02 18.97 -11.99
N SER A 102 11.62 17.69 -11.97
CA SER A 102 12.34 16.57 -12.59
C SER A 102 11.47 15.83 -13.61
N GLU A 103 12.10 15.22 -14.61
CA GLU A 103 11.41 14.31 -15.53
C GLU A 103 10.86 13.08 -14.77
N PRO A 104 9.62 12.65 -15.02
CA PRO A 104 9.04 11.48 -14.38
C PRO A 104 9.84 10.21 -14.67
N ILE A 105 10.09 9.42 -13.63
CA ILE A 105 10.77 8.14 -13.74
C ILE A 105 9.73 7.04 -13.79
N THR A 106 9.66 6.33 -14.91
CA THR A 106 8.80 5.16 -15.07
C THR A 106 9.61 3.88 -14.94
N TYR A 107 9.11 2.92 -14.19
CA TYR A 107 9.75 1.62 -14.04
C TYR A 107 8.71 0.51 -13.87
N SER A 108 9.12 -0.72 -14.13
CA SER A 108 8.29 -1.88 -13.89
C SER A 108 8.92 -2.78 -12.84
N MET A 109 8.08 -3.46 -12.08
CA MET A 109 8.49 -4.46 -11.10
C MET A 109 7.74 -5.74 -11.39
N TYR A 110 8.42 -6.89 -11.33
CA TYR A 110 7.76 -8.19 -11.36
C TYR A 110 8.41 -9.16 -10.39
N TYR A 111 7.59 -10.06 -9.84
CA TYR A 111 8.02 -11.11 -8.94
C TYR A 111 7.91 -12.47 -9.63
N LEU A 112 8.98 -13.26 -9.56
CA LEU A 112 9.03 -14.61 -10.08
C LEU A 112 10.11 -15.41 -9.34
N ASP A 113 9.79 -16.64 -8.93
CA ASP A 113 10.72 -17.63 -8.36
C ASP A 113 11.54 -17.13 -7.17
N GLY A 114 10.93 -16.38 -6.23
CA GLY A 114 11.64 -15.87 -5.05
C GLY A 114 12.44 -14.58 -5.29
N TYR A 115 12.38 -14.01 -6.49
CA TYR A 115 13.09 -12.78 -6.84
C TYR A 115 12.14 -11.69 -7.29
N THR A 116 12.44 -10.48 -6.87
CA THR A 116 11.86 -9.27 -7.47
C THR A 116 12.84 -8.72 -8.48
N TYR A 117 12.30 -8.40 -9.65
CA TYR A 117 12.99 -7.79 -10.76
C TYR A 117 12.43 -6.38 -10.94
N MET A 118 13.31 -5.43 -11.18
CA MET A 118 12.97 -4.05 -11.47
C MET A 118 13.63 -3.64 -12.78
N ASP A 119 12.83 -3.15 -13.72
CA ASP A 119 13.29 -2.63 -15.00
C ASP A 119 13.08 -1.11 -15.01
N MET A 120 14.19 -0.38 -15.02
CA MET A 120 14.25 1.07 -15.11
C MET A 120 15.01 1.47 -16.38
N PRO A 121 14.82 2.70 -16.90
CA PRO A 121 15.61 3.18 -18.02
C PRO A 121 17.12 3.02 -17.79
N GLY A 122 17.78 2.23 -18.63
CA GLY A 122 19.22 1.98 -18.56
C GLY A 122 19.69 1.03 -17.46
N GLN A 123 18.81 0.48 -16.63
CA GLN A 123 19.20 -0.39 -15.52
C GLN A 123 18.16 -1.48 -15.21
N LYS A 124 18.63 -2.73 -15.17
CA LYS A 124 17.85 -3.87 -14.67
C LYS A 124 18.42 -4.34 -13.33
N ILE A 125 17.55 -4.48 -12.34
CA ILE A 125 17.93 -4.86 -10.98
C ILE A 125 17.20 -6.16 -10.62
N LYS A 126 17.92 -7.10 -10.05
CA LYS A 126 17.38 -8.35 -9.48
C LYS A 126 17.79 -8.43 -8.02
N TYR A 127 16.86 -8.73 -7.13
CA TYR A 127 17.17 -9.02 -5.73
C TYR A 127 16.23 -10.09 -5.16
N PRO A 128 16.73 -10.96 -4.26
CA PRO A 128 15.90 -11.96 -3.60
C PRO A 128 14.91 -11.28 -2.66
N MET A 129 13.67 -11.76 -2.64
CA MET A 129 12.62 -11.30 -1.74
C MET A 129 11.66 -12.44 -1.42
N ALA A 130 11.46 -12.72 -0.14
CA ALA A 130 10.53 -13.75 0.32
C ALA A 130 9.09 -13.21 0.34
N MET A 131 8.56 -12.77 -0.80
CA MET A 131 7.23 -12.17 -0.88
C MET A 131 6.12 -13.12 -0.38
N GLY A 132 6.23 -14.42 -0.68
CA GLY A 132 5.30 -15.42 -0.15
C GLY A 132 5.26 -15.43 1.37
N ASP A 133 6.41 -15.43 2.03
CA ASP A 133 6.49 -15.38 3.50
C ASP A 133 5.99 -14.05 4.06
N MET A 134 6.35 -12.93 3.42
CA MET A 134 5.88 -11.60 3.81
C MET A 134 4.34 -11.48 3.71
N MET A 135 3.76 -12.03 2.64
CA MET A 135 2.31 -12.01 2.42
C MET A 135 1.59 -12.92 3.41
N ASN A 136 2.11 -14.13 3.65
CA ASN A 136 1.61 -15.01 4.71
C ASN A 136 1.65 -14.33 6.07
N GLN A 137 2.75 -13.65 6.38
CA GLN A 137 2.91 -12.94 7.64
C GLN A 137 1.95 -11.76 7.77
N ALA A 138 1.74 -10.97 6.72
CA ALA A 138 0.75 -9.89 6.73
C ALA A 138 -0.68 -10.43 6.90
N MET A 139 -1.03 -11.51 6.20
CA MET A 139 -2.33 -12.18 6.35
C MET A 139 -2.53 -12.78 7.75
N ALA A 140 -1.48 -13.34 8.34
CA ALA A 140 -1.53 -13.85 9.71
C ALA A 140 -1.69 -12.70 10.73
N SER A 141 -1.02 -11.58 10.50
CA SER A 141 -1.06 -10.41 11.38
C SER A 141 -2.40 -9.69 11.29
N SER A 142 -2.98 -9.56 10.10
CA SER A 142 -4.32 -8.99 9.94
C SER A 142 -5.41 -9.82 10.59
N LYS A 143 -5.23 -11.15 10.64
CA LYS A 143 -6.12 -12.04 11.40
C LYS A 143 -5.88 -11.97 12.91
N ALA A 144 -4.68 -11.56 13.34
CA ALA A 144 -4.32 -11.47 14.75
C ALA A 144 -4.81 -10.19 15.42
N PHE A 145 -4.99 -9.11 14.66
CA PHE A 145 -5.49 -7.82 15.15
C PHE A 145 -6.80 -7.46 14.47
N GLU A 146 -7.85 -7.31 15.27
CA GLU A 146 -9.11 -6.77 14.78
C GLU A 146 -8.88 -5.35 14.24
N VAL A 147 -9.38 -5.12 13.03
CA VAL A 147 -9.34 -3.81 12.41
C VAL A 147 -10.33 -2.90 13.17
N PRO A 148 -9.93 -1.70 13.62
CA PRO A 148 -10.79 -0.84 14.44
C PRO A 148 -12.12 -0.53 13.76
N GLU A 149 -13.25 -0.70 14.44
CA GLU A 149 -14.59 -0.55 13.84
C GLU A 149 -14.87 0.82 13.21
N ASP A 150 -14.13 1.88 13.54
CA ASP A 150 -14.28 3.25 13.02
C ASP A 150 -13.16 3.65 12.03
N LEU A 151 -12.36 2.70 11.56
CA LEU A 151 -11.26 2.93 10.62
C LEU A 151 -11.71 3.44 9.25
N ALA A 152 -12.90 3.12 8.73
CA ALA A 152 -13.33 3.54 7.40
C ALA A 152 -14.74 4.13 7.42
N GLY A 153 -14.93 5.21 6.68
CA GLY A 153 -16.15 6.00 6.70
C GLY A 153 -16.41 6.77 5.43
N ASP A 154 -17.38 7.68 5.47
CA ASP A 154 -17.76 8.56 4.36
C ASP A 154 -18.03 7.82 3.04
N PHE A 155 -18.77 6.71 3.15
CA PHE A 155 -19.08 5.85 2.02
C PHE A 155 -19.94 6.53 0.97
N ASN A 156 -19.52 6.43 -0.30
CA ASN A 156 -20.23 6.93 -1.47
C ASN A 156 -20.36 5.84 -2.52
N LEU A 157 -21.40 5.93 -3.35
CA LEU A 157 -21.66 4.99 -4.44
C LEU A 157 -21.94 5.74 -5.74
N TRP A 158 -21.31 5.32 -6.83
CA TRP A 158 -21.60 5.81 -8.17
C TRP A 158 -21.38 4.70 -9.21
N ASP A 159 -21.89 4.88 -10.41
CA ASP A 159 -21.69 3.94 -11.51
C ASP A 159 -20.47 4.33 -12.36
N GLU A 160 -19.72 3.33 -12.82
CA GLU A 160 -18.60 3.45 -13.77
C GLU A 160 -18.83 2.44 -14.90
N GLY A 161 -19.57 2.86 -15.93
CA GLY A 161 -20.05 1.97 -16.99
C GLY A 161 -21.09 0.99 -16.44
N GLU A 162 -20.86 -0.31 -16.63
CA GLU A 162 -21.70 -1.38 -16.07
C GLU A 162 -21.34 -1.73 -14.61
N ASN A 163 -20.24 -1.16 -14.10
CA ASN A 163 -19.75 -1.46 -12.75
C ASN A 163 -20.26 -0.43 -11.74
N LYS A 164 -20.25 -0.83 -10.46
CA LYS A 164 -20.45 0.07 -9.33
C LYS A 164 -19.11 0.42 -8.69
N VAL A 165 -18.98 1.64 -8.20
CA VAL A 165 -17.81 2.06 -7.44
C VAL A 165 -18.22 2.48 -6.04
N ILE A 166 -17.57 1.88 -5.06
CA ILE A 166 -17.69 2.20 -3.65
C ILE A 166 -16.51 3.06 -3.27
N GLY A 167 -16.71 4.34 -2.97
CA GLY A 167 -15.66 5.20 -2.43
C GLY A 167 -15.79 5.33 -0.91
N TYR A 168 -14.67 5.36 -0.20
CA TYR A 168 -14.63 5.51 1.25
C TYR A 168 -13.36 6.26 1.70
N THR A 169 -13.42 6.88 2.86
CA THR A 169 -12.27 7.46 3.56
C THR A 169 -11.77 6.48 4.62
N ILE A 170 -10.50 6.55 4.95
CA ILE A 170 -9.93 5.85 6.10
C ILE A 170 -9.52 6.89 7.14
N ASN A 171 -9.87 6.65 8.40
CA ASN A 171 -9.50 7.46 9.54
C ASN A 171 -7.98 7.39 9.75
N ASP A 172 -7.30 8.49 9.45
CA ASP A 172 -5.85 8.62 9.53
C ASP A 172 -5.30 8.21 10.92
N ALA A 173 -5.91 8.67 12.01
CA ALA A 173 -5.42 8.39 13.36
C ALA A 173 -5.50 6.89 13.68
N ARG A 174 -6.65 6.28 13.40
CA ARG A 174 -6.86 4.83 13.59
C ARG A 174 -5.94 3.99 12.72
N MET A 175 -5.71 4.41 11.47
CA MET A 175 -4.83 3.69 10.57
C MET A 175 -3.38 3.72 11.05
N ASN A 176 -2.91 4.88 11.53
CA ASN A 176 -1.56 4.99 12.08
C ASN A 176 -1.40 4.15 13.36
N GLU A 177 -2.40 4.14 14.25
CA GLU A 177 -2.41 3.27 15.45
C GLU A 177 -2.37 1.78 15.07
N TYR A 178 -3.25 1.36 14.15
CA TYR A 178 -3.31 -0.02 13.68
C TYR A 178 -2.01 -0.45 13.01
N MET A 179 -1.45 0.39 12.16
CA MET A 179 -0.17 0.13 11.50
C MET A 179 0.97 -0.01 12.51
N GLN A 180 1.04 0.83 13.54
CA GLN A 180 2.04 0.69 14.61
C GLN A 180 1.88 -0.63 15.36
N MET A 181 0.64 -1.05 15.63
CA MET A 181 0.35 -2.34 16.27
C MET A 181 0.83 -3.53 15.42
N VAL A 182 0.46 -3.56 14.14
CA VAL A 182 0.85 -4.62 13.19
C VAL A 182 2.36 -4.66 12.95
N LEU A 183 3.01 -3.51 12.83
CA LEU A 183 4.47 -3.44 12.67
C LEU A 183 5.20 -3.88 13.94
N GLY A 184 4.69 -3.49 15.11
CA GLY A 184 5.21 -3.91 16.41
C GLY A 184 5.16 -5.43 16.60
N SER A 185 4.08 -6.08 16.15
CA SER A 185 3.88 -7.52 16.32
C SER A 185 4.63 -8.39 15.31
N THR A 186 4.91 -7.87 14.11
CA THR A 186 5.58 -8.62 13.04
C THR A 186 7.10 -8.69 13.19
N GLY A 187 7.68 -7.97 14.15
CA GLY A 187 9.15 -7.83 14.29
C GLY A 187 9.79 -7.05 13.13
N LEU A 188 8.97 -6.48 12.23
CA LEU A 188 9.40 -5.66 11.09
C LEU A 188 9.75 -4.22 11.51
N THR A 189 9.66 -3.88 12.80
CA THR A 189 10.11 -2.60 13.36
C THR A 189 11.55 -2.27 12.98
N GLY A 190 12.42 -3.28 12.85
CA GLY A 190 13.80 -3.09 12.38
C GLY A 190 13.94 -2.58 10.94
N MET A 191 12.93 -2.78 10.07
CA MET A 191 12.92 -2.22 8.70
C MET A 191 12.61 -0.72 8.69
N LEU A 192 11.95 -0.23 9.74
CA LEU A 192 11.56 1.18 9.92
C LEU A 192 12.47 1.92 10.90
N ASP A 193 13.57 1.30 11.33
CA ASP A 193 14.51 1.92 12.26
C ASP A 193 15.08 3.24 11.68
N GLY A 194 14.82 4.34 12.39
CA GLY A 194 15.12 5.71 11.98
C GLY A 194 14.17 6.30 10.93
N LEU A 195 12.99 5.71 10.72
CA LEU A 195 11.93 6.20 9.82
C LEU A 195 10.62 6.36 10.61
N ASP A 196 10.22 7.59 10.91
CA ASP A 196 8.87 7.88 11.38
C ASP A 196 7.96 8.08 10.16
N MET A 197 6.79 7.43 10.15
CA MET A 197 5.86 7.47 9.03
C MET A 197 4.46 7.80 9.53
N LYS A 198 3.82 8.79 8.91
CA LYS A 198 2.43 9.17 9.17
C LYS A 198 1.63 9.14 7.88
N LEU A 199 0.55 8.38 7.93
CA LEU A 199 -0.42 8.27 6.84
C LEU A 199 -1.51 9.33 7.01
N ARG A 200 -1.88 10.00 5.92
CA ARG A 200 -2.92 11.03 5.92
C ARG A 200 -3.81 10.97 4.68
N ASN A 201 -4.98 11.60 4.76
CA ASN A 201 -5.89 11.81 3.65
C ASN A 201 -6.19 10.52 2.88
N ILE A 202 -6.36 9.42 3.60
CA ILE A 202 -6.46 8.09 2.99
C ILE A 202 -7.86 7.90 2.39
N ARG A 203 -7.91 7.53 1.11
CA ARG A 203 -9.15 7.29 0.37
C ARG A 203 -9.04 6.00 -0.44
N GLY A 204 -10.04 5.14 -0.30
CA GLY A 204 -10.15 3.89 -1.03
C GLY A 204 -11.33 3.89 -2.00
N GLU A 205 -11.20 3.11 -3.07
CA GLU A 205 -12.30 2.76 -3.96
C GLU A 205 -12.28 1.27 -4.27
N TYR A 206 -13.45 0.65 -4.27
CA TYR A 206 -13.69 -0.66 -4.86
C TYR A 206 -14.54 -0.53 -6.11
N VAL A 207 -14.02 -1.03 -7.24
CA VAL A 207 -14.79 -1.19 -8.47
C VAL A 207 -15.35 -2.61 -8.48
N VAL A 208 -16.68 -2.70 -8.56
CA VAL A 208 -17.46 -3.92 -8.37
C VAL A 208 -18.24 -4.22 -9.65
N ASN A 209 -18.07 -5.42 -10.18
CA ASN A 209 -18.80 -5.84 -11.39
C ASN A 209 -20.27 -6.20 -11.06
N PRO A 210 -21.14 -6.42 -12.06
CA PRO A 210 -22.53 -6.85 -11.83
C PRO A 210 -22.68 -8.19 -11.07
N ALA A 211 -21.65 -9.04 -11.03
CA ALA A 211 -21.62 -10.28 -10.26
C ALA A 211 -21.22 -10.07 -8.78
N GLY A 212 -20.96 -8.82 -8.37
CA GLY A 212 -20.55 -8.46 -7.03
C GLY A 212 -19.09 -8.81 -6.72
N ASP A 213 -18.24 -9.05 -7.73
CA ASP A 213 -16.79 -9.22 -7.53
C ASP A 213 -16.09 -7.86 -7.47
N CYS A 214 -15.16 -7.69 -6.54
CA CYS A 214 -14.19 -6.60 -6.62
C CYS A 214 -13.21 -6.89 -7.78
N ILE A 215 -13.26 -6.08 -8.83
CA ILE A 215 -12.41 -6.25 -10.01
C ILE A 215 -11.23 -5.27 -10.05
N LYS A 216 -11.28 -4.21 -9.22
CA LYS A 216 -10.20 -3.26 -9.06
C LYS A 216 -10.30 -2.54 -7.72
N MET A 217 -9.17 -2.45 -7.02
CA MET A 217 -9.02 -1.56 -5.87
C MET A 217 -8.25 -0.30 -6.27
N ARG A 218 -8.59 0.84 -5.68
CA ARG A 218 -7.82 2.08 -5.83
C ARG A 218 -7.57 2.64 -4.45
N LEU A 219 -6.34 3.05 -4.16
CA LEU A 219 -5.98 3.65 -2.88
C LEU A 219 -5.16 4.90 -3.13
N LYS A 220 -5.59 6.01 -2.51
CA LYS A 220 -4.87 7.27 -2.51
C LYS A 220 -4.54 7.64 -1.07
N MET A 221 -3.32 8.11 -0.84
CA MET A 221 -2.89 8.52 0.49
C MET A 221 -1.71 9.48 0.42
N ASP A 222 -1.61 10.33 1.42
CA ASP A 222 -0.47 11.18 1.68
C ASP A 222 0.40 10.51 2.76
N MET A 223 1.72 10.55 2.60
CA MET A 223 2.68 9.95 3.51
C MET A 223 3.72 10.99 3.91
N ASP A 224 3.73 11.35 5.19
CA ASP A 224 4.84 12.09 5.78
C ASP A 224 5.86 11.07 6.30
N MET A 225 7.10 11.17 5.84
CA MET A 225 8.22 10.33 6.28
C MET A 225 9.34 11.18 6.84
N THR A 226 9.72 10.93 8.10
CA THR A 226 10.86 11.59 8.73
C THR A 226 12.01 10.61 8.92
N MET A 227 13.13 10.89 8.27
CA MET A 227 14.35 10.09 8.34
C MET A 227 15.31 10.67 9.37
N GLN A 228 15.45 10.00 10.51
CA GLN A 228 16.42 10.38 11.55
C GLN A 228 17.76 9.67 11.32
N GLY A 229 18.86 10.41 11.50
CA GLY A 229 20.19 9.80 11.65
C GLY A 229 20.24 8.97 12.93
N ARG A 230 20.92 7.80 12.91
CA ARG A 230 21.21 7.08 14.16
C ARG A 230 22.14 7.94 15.01
N PRO A 231 21.96 8.00 16.34
CA PRO A 231 22.99 8.56 17.21
C PRO A 231 24.26 7.74 17.01
N SER A 232 25.37 8.43 16.72
CA SER A 232 26.71 7.86 16.74
C SER A 232 26.98 7.34 18.15
N VAL A 233 27.00 6.02 18.30
CA VAL A 233 27.55 5.32 19.49
C VAL A 233 29.04 5.18 19.28
#